data_AF-R1GGW7-F1
#
_entry.id   AF-R1GGW7-F1
#
_cell.length_a   1.000
_cell.length_b   1.000
_cell.length_c   1.000
_cell.angle_alpha   90.00
_cell.angle_beta   90.00
_cell.angle_gamma   90.00
#
_symmetry.space_group_name_H-M   'P 1'
#
loop_
_entity.id
_entity.type
_entity.pdbx_description
1 polymer ?
#
loop_
_entity_poly.entity_id
_entity_poly.type
_entity_poly.pdbx_seq_one_letter_code
_entity_poly.pdbx_strand_id
1 'polypeptide(L)'
;MPNALRLTVPDAPAAVAWQCLWSGKPLLLDRPDVLFSISVDSNAPAAALRLRVSVNLRTAARQKTLVYAFVPPDRLHAIEREPIMPDHIKKTLGPANIVGLRFRAERPVVLVAPASVPEGPPVPKNKAAGDVLSLLESLTQATELTVYMSARHGRKPVLDALYSSASAWAATWWPAAPSTADLRSMYQGRGVIILPANITVPTSGANAATPPSYDELALSAPSPPRPPPSKQRRGEDNGHTRQLVTDMLTREKGVLRDKIAKELLSDDAFYNRVLESRWERLRELIADEVRA
;
A
#
# COMPACT_ATOMS: atom_id res chain seq x y z
N MET A 1 -36.76 7.66 9.56
CA MET A 1 -35.37 7.47 10.02
C MET A 1 -34.87 6.17 9.40
N PRO A 2 -34.11 6.19 8.29
CA PRO A 2 -33.54 4.95 7.75
C PRO A 2 -32.57 4.37 8.80
N ASN A 3 -32.68 3.08 9.06
CA ASN A 3 -31.85 2.38 10.06
C ASN A 3 -30.37 2.61 9.76
N ALA A 4 -29.62 2.98 10.81
CA ALA A 4 -28.17 3.04 10.73
C ALA A 4 -27.60 1.65 10.36
N LEU A 5 -26.99 1.55 9.20
CA LEU A 5 -26.34 0.33 8.73
C LEU A 5 -24.93 0.29 9.33
N ARG A 6 -24.71 -0.63 10.27
CA ARG A 6 -23.37 -0.95 10.77
C ARG A 6 -23.02 -2.38 10.39
N LEU A 7 -21.98 -2.51 9.58
CA LEU A 7 -21.56 -3.77 8.99
C LEU A 7 -20.06 -3.95 9.19
N THR A 8 -19.67 -5.12 9.70
CA THR A 8 -18.25 -5.41 9.93
C THR A 8 -17.95 -6.87 9.66
N VAL A 9 -16.95 -7.10 8.80
CA VAL A 9 -16.24 -8.37 8.68
C VAL A 9 -14.83 -8.11 9.19
N PRO A 10 -14.44 -8.69 10.34
CA PRO A 10 -13.11 -8.52 10.89
C PRO A 10 -12.07 -9.28 10.06
N ASP A 11 -10.78 -9.04 10.32
CA ASP A 11 -9.62 -9.65 9.63
C ASP A 11 -9.80 -11.16 9.39
N ALA A 12 -10.30 -11.50 8.20
CA ALA A 12 -10.64 -12.85 7.77
C ALA A 12 -9.58 -13.38 6.80
N PRO A 13 -9.12 -14.63 6.92
CA PRO A 13 -8.30 -15.28 5.91
C PRO A 13 -8.93 -15.16 4.52
N ALA A 14 -8.14 -14.62 3.59
CA ALA A 14 -8.63 -14.27 2.27
C ALA A 14 -7.61 -14.60 1.16
N ALA A 15 -8.13 -14.75 -0.05
CA ALA A 15 -7.36 -14.78 -1.28
C ALA A 15 -7.93 -13.76 -2.25
N VAL A 16 -7.09 -13.15 -3.09
CA VAL A 16 -7.50 -12.06 -3.97
C VAL A 16 -7.10 -12.38 -5.40
N ALA A 17 -8.04 -12.26 -6.34
CA ALA A 17 -7.78 -12.41 -7.76
C ALA A 17 -8.13 -11.13 -8.52
N TRP A 18 -7.36 -10.81 -9.55
CA TRP A 18 -7.59 -9.67 -10.43
C TRP A 18 -6.96 -9.95 -11.80
N GLN A 19 -7.28 -9.13 -12.80
CA GLN A 19 -6.59 -9.16 -14.08
C GLN A 19 -5.43 -8.18 -14.08
N CYS A 20 -4.25 -8.64 -14.47
CA CYS A 20 -3.09 -7.78 -14.67
C CYS A 20 -3.34 -6.87 -15.87
N LEU A 21 -3.32 -5.55 -15.66
CA LEU A 21 -3.64 -4.58 -16.72
C LEU A 21 -2.68 -4.68 -17.93
N TRP A 22 -1.39 -4.94 -17.68
CA TRP A 22 -0.39 -5.02 -18.74
C TRP A 22 -0.38 -6.33 -19.52
N SER A 23 -0.62 -7.45 -18.84
CA SER A 23 -0.50 -8.77 -19.46
C SER A 23 -1.85 -9.40 -19.82
N GLY A 24 -2.97 -8.84 -19.32
CA GLY A 24 -4.30 -9.41 -19.42
C GLY A 24 -4.47 -10.74 -18.66
N LYS A 25 -3.42 -11.23 -18.00
CA LYS A 25 -3.44 -12.52 -17.32
C LYS A 25 -4.11 -12.40 -15.94
N PRO A 26 -4.85 -13.44 -15.52
CA PRO A 26 -5.34 -13.50 -14.15
C PRO A 26 -4.15 -13.63 -13.19
N LEU A 27 -4.12 -12.78 -12.19
CA LEU A 27 -3.19 -12.84 -11.06
C LEU A 27 -3.94 -13.22 -9.80
N LEU A 28 -3.18 -13.81 -8.87
CA LEU A 28 -3.71 -14.31 -7.62
C LEU A 28 -2.73 -14.05 -6.49
N LEU A 29 -3.29 -13.62 -5.36
CA LEU A 29 -2.62 -13.54 -4.07
C LEU A 29 -3.33 -14.45 -3.07
N ASP A 30 -2.86 -15.69 -2.95
CA ASP A 30 -3.46 -16.76 -2.14
C ASP A 30 -2.49 -17.26 -1.07
N ARG A 31 -2.26 -16.44 -0.05
CA ARG A 31 -1.31 -16.75 1.02
C ARG A 31 -2.00 -16.82 2.38
N PRO A 32 -1.49 -17.63 3.33
CA PRO A 32 -2.07 -17.73 4.66
C PRO A 32 -1.95 -16.44 5.48
N ASP A 33 -1.05 -15.53 5.10
CA ASP A 33 -0.86 -14.23 5.75
C ASP A 33 -1.62 -13.07 5.09
N VAL A 34 -2.54 -13.38 4.17
CA VAL A 34 -3.46 -12.42 3.56
C VAL A 34 -4.77 -12.42 4.33
N LEU A 35 -5.15 -11.24 4.82
CA LEU A 35 -6.37 -11.04 5.59
C LEU A 35 -7.20 -9.92 4.95
N PHE A 36 -8.51 -10.07 4.95
CA PHE A 36 -9.45 -9.08 4.48
C PHE A 36 -10.32 -8.59 5.62
N SER A 37 -10.58 -7.28 5.67
CA SER A 37 -11.56 -6.70 6.57
C SER A 37 -12.39 -5.66 5.83
N ILE A 38 -13.69 -5.66 6.11
CA ILE A 38 -14.60 -4.59 5.70
C ILE A 38 -15.30 -4.04 6.93
N SER A 39 -15.29 -2.72 7.09
CA SER A 39 -16.12 -2.03 8.07
C SER A 39 -16.86 -0.91 7.38
N VAL A 40 -18.16 -0.86 7.57
CA VAL A 40 -19.07 0.10 6.98
C VAL A 40 -19.98 0.58 8.11
N ASP A 41 -20.04 1.89 8.30
CA ASP A 41 -20.92 2.52 9.26
C ASP A 41 -21.61 3.68 8.54
N SER A 42 -22.93 3.66 8.44
CA SER A 42 -23.67 4.74 7.77
C SER A 42 -23.75 6.02 8.60
N ASN A 43 -23.45 5.94 9.90
CA ASN A 43 -23.46 7.09 10.80
C ASN A 43 -22.08 7.73 10.94
N ALA A 44 -21.03 6.98 10.63
CA ALA A 44 -19.67 7.49 10.60
C ALA A 44 -19.26 7.73 9.15
N PRO A 45 -18.49 8.79 8.86
CA PRO A 45 -18.00 9.04 7.52
C PRO A 45 -16.80 8.13 7.18
N ALA A 46 -16.91 6.81 7.38
CA ALA A 46 -15.82 5.90 7.08
C ALA A 46 -16.32 4.50 6.71
N ALA A 47 -16.09 4.12 5.45
CA ALA A 47 -15.96 2.72 5.08
C ALA A 47 -14.48 2.38 4.91
N ALA A 48 -14.07 1.25 5.46
CA ALA A 48 -12.71 0.74 5.29
C ALA A 48 -12.79 -0.66 4.69
N LEU A 49 -12.38 -0.77 3.43
CA LEU A 49 -12.16 -2.03 2.75
C LEU A 49 -10.65 -2.18 2.62
N ARG A 50 -10.08 -3.17 3.30
CA ARG A 50 -8.63 -3.34 3.30
C ARG A 50 -8.19 -4.80 3.28
N LEU A 51 -7.12 -5.03 2.56
CA LEU A 51 -6.34 -6.25 2.56
C LEU A 51 -5.09 -6.01 3.39
N ARG A 52 -4.76 -6.92 4.31
CA ARG A 52 -3.55 -6.90 5.10
C ARG A 52 -2.64 -8.03 4.63
N VAL A 53 -1.43 -7.70 4.23
CA VAL A 53 -0.45 -8.65 3.69
C VAL A 53 0.88 -8.47 4.41
N SER A 54 1.48 -9.58 4.83
CA SER A 54 2.76 -9.54 5.53
C SER A 54 3.93 -9.75 4.56
N VAL A 55 4.87 -8.82 4.50
CA VAL A 55 6.01 -8.83 3.57
C VAL A 55 7.33 -8.78 4.34
N ASN A 56 8.31 -9.61 3.95
CA ASN A 56 9.65 -9.58 4.53
C ASN A 56 10.53 -8.55 3.80
N LEU A 57 10.69 -7.37 4.39
CA LEU A 57 11.57 -6.31 3.85
C LEU A 57 12.93 -6.32 4.54
N ARG A 58 13.99 -5.87 3.84
CA ARG A 58 15.34 -5.76 4.43
C ARG A 58 15.42 -4.73 5.56
N THR A 59 14.61 -3.70 5.46
CA THR A 59 14.56 -2.57 6.41
C THR A 59 13.98 -2.98 7.77
N ALA A 60 13.18 -4.05 7.80
CA ALA A 60 12.64 -4.64 9.01
C ALA A 60 13.48 -5.85 9.44
N ALA A 61 14.53 -5.61 10.23
CA ALA A 61 15.52 -6.62 10.58
C ALA A 61 14.95 -7.88 11.27
N ARG A 62 13.82 -7.77 11.98
CA ARG A 62 13.29 -8.86 12.84
C ARG A 62 11.80 -9.19 12.68
N GLN A 63 11.01 -8.39 11.98
CA GLN A 63 9.56 -8.58 11.88
C GLN A 63 9.07 -8.43 10.43
N LYS A 64 7.99 -9.13 10.09
CA LYS A 64 7.30 -8.93 8.81
C LYS A 64 6.69 -7.52 8.81
N THR A 65 6.89 -6.79 7.72
CA THR A 65 6.21 -5.53 7.48
C THR A 65 4.77 -5.81 7.07
N LEU A 66 3.79 -5.29 7.80
CA LEU A 66 2.40 -5.35 7.39
C LEU A 66 2.16 -4.25 6.35
N VAL A 67 1.77 -4.62 5.14
CA VAL A 67 1.34 -3.73 4.07
C VAL A 67 -0.18 -3.82 3.99
N TYR A 68 -0.86 -2.68 3.86
CA TYR A 68 -2.29 -2.64 3.65
C TYR A 68 -2.63 -2.17 2.24
N ALA A 69 -3.56 -2.86 1.58
CA ALA A 69 -4.14 -2.45 0.31
C ALA A 69 -5.57 -1.99 0.56
N PHE A 70 -5.83 -0.69 0.40
CA PHE A 70 -7.13 -0.07 0.61
C PHE A 70 -7.90 0.02 -0.70
N VAL A 71 -9.13 -0.50 -0.70
CA VAL A 71 -10.08 -0.29 -1.79
C VAL A 71 -10.89 0.97 -1.44
N PRO A 72 -10.74 2.07 -2.19
CA PRO A 72 -11.43 3.32 -1.88
C PRO A 72 -12.96 3.17 -2.04
N PRO A 73 -13.76 3.43 -0.99
CA PRO A 73 -15.22 3.27 -1.05
C PRO A 73 -15.92 4.39 -1.85
N ASP A 74 -15.31 5.57 -1.95
CA ASP A 74 -15.85 6.78 -2.60
C ASP A 74 -16.11 6.63 -4.10
N ARG A 75 -15.59 5.55 -4.70
CA ARG A 75 -15.61 5.31 -6.14
C ARG A 75 -15.96 3.86 -6.48
N LEU A 76 -16.61 3.17 -5.55
CA LEU A 76 -16.99 1.77 -5.72
C LEU A 76 -18.32 1.71 -6.46
N HIS A 77 -18.30 1.16 -7.69
CA HIS A 77 -19.49 1.07 -8.55
C HIS A 77 -20.41 -0.08 -8.14
N ALA A 78 -19.81 -1.22 -7.79
CA ALA A 78 -20.57 -2.42 -7.47
C ALA A 78 -19.77 -3.39 -6.60
N ILE A 79 -20.51 -4.10 -5.73
CA ILE A 79 -20.08 -5.33 -5.07
C ILE A 79 -21.02 -6.44 -5.50
N GLU A 80 -20.47 -7.41 -6.20
CA GLU A 80 -21.22 -8.52 -6.74
C GLU A 80 -20.75 -9.82 -6.11
N ARG A 81 -21.63 -10.82 -6.11
CA ARG A 81 -21.25 -12.17 -5.74
C ARG A 81 -20.50 -12.79 -6.90
N GLU A 82 -19.31 -13.34 -6.63
CA GLU A 82 -18.59 -14.15 -7.60
C GLU A 82 -19.08 -15.61 -7.50
N PRO A 83 -19.78 -16.14 -8.52
CA PRO A 83 -20.27 -17.51 -8.49
C PRO A 83 -19.17 -18.54 -8.76
N ILE A 84 -18.13 -18.16 -9.50
CA ILE A 84 -17.07 -19.09 -9.90
C ILE A 84 -15.99 -19.13 -8.82
N MET A 85 -15.76 -20.33 -8.27
CA MET A 85 -14.74 -20.56 -7.25
C MET A 85 -13.59 -21.40 -7.85
N PRO A 86 -12.41 -20.81 -8.07
CA PRO A 86 -11.26 -21.57 -8.54
C PRO A 86 -10.80 -22.62 -7.51
N ASP A 87 -10.36 -23.79 -7.96
CA ASP A 87 -10.02 -24.91 -7.06
C ASP A 87 -8.83 -24.62 -6.14
N HIS A 88 -7.87 -23.81 -6.59
CA HIS A 88 -6.73 -23.40 -5.77
C HIS A 88 -7.17 -22.58 -4.55
N ILE A 89 -8.26 -21.80 -4.64
CA ILE A 89 -8.80 -21.02 -3.52
C ILE A 89 -9.34 -21.95 -2.43
N LYS A 90 -9.99 -23.05 -2.82
CA LYS A 90 -10.49 -24.08 -1.88
C LYS A 90 -9.34 -24.73 -1.12
N LYS A 91 -8.20 -24.93 -1.78
CA LYS A 91 -6.99 -25.46 -1.13
C LYS A 91 -6.43 -24.48 -0.09
N THR A 92 -6.41 -23.19 -0.38
CA THR A 92 -5.83 -22.16 0.50
C THR A 92 -6.73 -21.79 1.68
N LEU A 93 -8.04 -21.62 1.46
CA LEU A 93 -8.99 -21.20 2.50
C LEU A 93 -9.67 -22.36 3.24
N GLY A 94 -9.42 -23.58 2.76
CA GLY A 94 -10.04 -24.82 3.23
C GLY A 94 -11.37 -25.13 2.51
N PRO A 95 -11.89 -26.36 2.65
CA PRO A 95 -13.07 -26.85 1.92
C PRO A 95 -14.41 -26.24 2.39
N ALA A 96 -14.36 -25.24 3.27
CA ALA A 96 -15.53 -24.63 3.87
C ALA A 96 -16.35 -23.85 2.82
N ASN A 97 -17.55 -23.41 3.22
CA ASN A 97 -18.35 -22.48 2.42
C ASN A 97 -17.55 -21.18 2.18
N ILE A 98 -17.00 -21.00 0.99
CA ILE A 98 -16.24 -19.81 0.58
C ILE A 98 -17.18 -18.89 -0.21
N VAL A 99 -17.06 -17.60 0.06
CA VAL A 99 -17.77 -16.54 -0.67
C VAL A 99 -16.75 -15.70 -1.43
N GLY A 100 -17.10 -15.32 -2.66
CA GLY A 100 -16.34 -14.37 -3.46
C GLY A 100 -17.09 -13.05 -3.57
N LEU A 101 -16.40 -11.97 -3.22
CA LEU A 101 -16.86 -10.58 -3.36
C LEU A 101 -16.11 -9.94 -4.51
N ARG A 102 -16.79 -9.65 -5.61
CA ARG A 102 -16.22 -8.95 -6.76
C ARG A 102 -16.47 -7.45 -6.61
N PHE A 103 -15.39 -6.69 -6.54
CA PHE A 103 -15.40 -5.24 -6.43
C PHE A 103 -15.06 -4.62 -7.78
N ARG A 104 -15.84 -3.59 -8.16
CA ARG A 104 -15.54 -2.72 -9.29
C ARG A 104 -15.44 -1.28 -8.79
N ALA A 105 -14.32 -0.64 -9.04
CA ALA A 105 -14.04 0.72 -8.59
C ALA A 105 -13.50 1.58 -9.74
N GLU A 106 -13.79 2.88 -9.73
CA GLU A 106 -13.25 3.84 -10.70
C GLU A 106 -11.74 4.07 -10.49
N ARG A 107 -11.30 3.98 -9.23
CA ARG A 107 -9.92 4.18 -8.82
C ARG A 107 -9.30 2.88 -8.35
N PRO A 108 -8.01 2.67 -8.63
CA PRO A 108 -7.36 1.45 -8.22
C PRO A 108 -7.03 1.46 -6.72
N VAL A 109 -6.56 0.31 -6.25
CA VAL A 109 -6.20 0.06 -4.85
C VAL A 109 -5.00 0.92 -4.41
N VAL A 110 -5.06 1.48 -3.20
CA VAL A 110 -3.96 2.25 -2.60
C VAL A 110 -3.18 1.39 -1.64
N LEU A 111 -1.86 1.29 -1.81
CA LEU A 111 -0.99 0.59 -0.88
C LEU A 111 -0.41 1.54 0.16
N VAL A 112 -0.43 1.11 1.41
CA VAL A 112 0.22 1.81 2.51
C VAL A 112 1.10 0.87 3.33
N ALA A 113 2.20 1.42 3.81
CA ALA A 113 3.18 0.74 4.65
C ALA A 113 3.50 1.60 5.89
N PRO A 114 4.14 1.05 6.94
CA PRO A 114 4.55 1.86 8.07
C PRO A 114 5.57 2.92 7.65
N ALA A 115 5.49 4.11 8.25
CA ALA A 115 6.45 5.20 7.97
C ALA A 115 7.91 4.89 8.35
N SER A 116 8.16 3.79 9.07
CA SER A 116 9.51 3.27 9.32
C SER A 116 10.16 2.63 8.08
N VAL A 117 9.38 2.34 7.03
CA VAL A 117 9.93 1.94 5.74
C VAL A 117 10.56 3.19 5.11
N PRO A 118 11.85 3.15 4.71
CA PRO A 118 12.51 4.30 4.09
C PRO A 118 11.75 4.82 2.88
N GLU A 119 11.80 6.13 2.66
CA GLU A 119 11.29 6.76 1.43
C GLU A 119 12.04 6.18 0.23
N GLY A 120 11.31 5.48 -0.63
CA GLY A 120 11.84 4.75 -1.78
C GLY A 120 11.15 3.39 -1.98
N PRO A 121 11.51 2.66 -3.07
CA PRO A 121 10.96 1.34 -3.32
C PRO A 121 11.37 0.36 -2.20
N PRO A 122 10.42 -0.36 -1.57
CA PRO A 122 10.72 -1.27 -0.48
C PRO A 122 11.59 -2.43 -0.96
N VAL A 123 12.72 -2.64 -0.30
CA VAL A 123 13.68 -3.67 -0.72
C VAL A 123 13.31 -5.05 -0.12
N PRO A 124 13.00 -6.06 -0.94
CA PRO A 124 12.62 -7.38 -0.45
C PRO A 124 13.82 -8.11 0.19
N LYS A 125 13.55 -8.86 1.26
CA LYS A 125 14.58 -9.66 1.93
C LYS A 125 14.97 -10.91 1.15
N ASN A 126 14.04 -11.47 0.39
CA ASN A 126 14.21 -12.68 -0.43
C ASN A 126 13.27 -12.65 -1.64
N LYS A 127 13.46 -13.62 -2.57
CA LYS A 127 12.66 -13.73 -3.81
C LYS A 127 11.16 -13.76 -3.53
N ALA A 128 10.71 -14.60 -2.59
CA ALA A 128 9.30 -14.71 -2.24
C ALA A 128 8.67 -13.40 -1.74
N ALA A 129 9.44 -12.53 -1.07
CA ALA A 129 8.98 -11.19 -0.70
C ALA A 129 8.92 -10.25 -1.92
N GLY A 130 9.86 -10.37 -2.86
CA GLY A 130 9.84 -9.64 -4.13
C GLY A 130 8.65 -10.03 -4.99
N ASP A 131 8.31 -11.32 -5.06
CA ASP A 131 7.14 -11.82 -5.80
C ASP A 131 5.84 -11.22 -5.22
N VAL A 132 5.72 -11.15 -3.88
CA VAL A 132 4.56 -10.52 -3.22
C VAL A 132 4.50 -9.03 -3.48
N LEU A 133 5.63 -8.32 -3.42
CA LEU A 133 5.65 -6.88 -3.75
C LEU A 133 5.23 -6.62 -5.20
N SER A 134 5.67 -7.47 -6.14
CA SER A 134 5.31 -7.38 -7.56
C SER A 134 3.80 -7.63 -7.77
N LEU A 135 3.22 -8.58 -7.03
CA LEU A 135 1.78 -8.82 -7.03
C LEU A 135 1.01 -7.62 -6.45
N LEU A 136 1.45 -7.08 -5.31
CA LEU A 136 0.83 -5.91 -4.70
C LEU A 136 0.92 -4.69 -5.62
N GLU A 137 2.05 -4.49 -6.29
CA GLU A 137 2.24 -3.46 -7.29
C GLU A 137 1.25 -3.59 -8.45
N SER A 138 1.10 -4.81 -9.02
CA SER A 138 0.07 -5.04 -10.03
C SER A 138 -1.35 -4.80 -9.51
N LEU A 139 -1.62 -5.07 -8.23
CA LEU A 139 -2.91 -4.81 -7.60
C LEU A 139 -3.21 -3.30 -7.52
N THR A 140 -2.21 -2.42 -7.43
CA THR A 140 -2.39 -0.96 -7.44
C THR A 140 -2.88 -0.40 -8.77
N GLN A 141 -3.07 -1.26 -9.76
CA GLN A 141 -3.61 -0.90 -11.06
C GLN A 141 -4.96 -1.57 -11.31
N ALA A 142 -5.36 -2.50 -10.44
CA ALA A 142 -6.62 -3.19 -10.56
C ALA A 142 -7.76 -2.27 -10.11
N THR A 143 -8.70 -2.05 -11.03
CA THR A 143 -10.01 -1.42 -10.78
C THR A 143 -11.11 -2.47 -10.57
N GLU A 144 -10.84 -3.71 -10.97
CA GLU A 144 -11.70 -4.87 -10.73
C GLU A 144 -10.90 -5.96 -10.02
N LEU A 145 -11.39 -6.42 -8.88
CA LEU A 145 -10.77 -7.48 -8.09
C LEU A 145 -11.83 -8.30 -7.36
N THR A 146 -11.53 -9.57 -7.15
CA THR A 146 -12.37 -10.48 -6.38
C THR A 146 -11.66 -10.93 -5.12
N VAL A 147 -12.28 -10.70 -3.97
CA VAL A 147 -11.81 -11.22 -2.68
C VAL A 147 -12.61 -12.46 -2.31
N TYR A 148 -11.91 -13.57 -2.13
CA TYR A 148 -12.46 -14.82 -1.63
C TYR A 148 -12.17 -14.95 -0.14
N MET A 149 -13.17 -15.33 0.65
CA MET A 149 -13.02 -15.58 2.08
C MET A 149 -14.01 -16.65 2.55
N SER A 150 -13.75 -17.26 3.71
CA SER A 150 -14.73 -18.20 4.27
C SER A 150 -15.97 -17.47 4.80
N ALA A 151 -17.16 -17.97 4.45
CA ALA A 151 -18.46 -17.49 4.91
C ALA A 151 -18.63 -17.50 6.44
N ARG A 152 -17.79 -18.24 7.17
CA ARG A 152 -17.79 -18.20 8.65
C ARG A 152 -17.41 -16.83 9.22
N HIS A 153 -16.64 -16.05 8.48
CA HIS A 153 -16.21 -14.70 8.90
C HIS A 153 -17.20 -13.61 8.43
N GLY A 154 -17.94 -13.86 7.35
CA GLY A 154 -19.02 -12.99 6.88
C GLY A 154 -20.37 -13.64 7.15
N ARG A 155 -21.03 -13.27 8.25
CA ARG A 155 -22.38 -13.79 8.56
C ARG A 155 -23.29 -13.56 7.34
N LYS A 156 -24.11 -14.53 6.97
CA LYS A 156 -25.00 -14.42 5.78
C LYS A 156 -25.78 -13.09 5.71
N PRO A 157 -26.40 -12.57 6.80
CA PRO A 157 -27.08 -11.28 6.76
C PRO A 157 -26.17 -10.10 6.44
N VAL A 158 -24.90 -10.16 6.87
CA VAL A 158 -23.88 -9.16 6.54
C VAL A 158 -23.55 -9.22 5.05
N LEU A 159 -23.33 -10.40 4.49
CA LEU A 159 -23.05 -10.54 3.06
C LEU A 159 -24.25 -10.12 2.21
N ASP A 160 -25.46 -10.52 2.59
CA ASP A 160 -26.70 -10.15 1.89
C ASP A 160 -26.89 -8.62 1.94
N ALA A 161 -26.57 -7.98 3.07
CA ALA A 161 -26.57 -6.52 3.18
C ALA A 161 -25.49 -5.86 2.29
N LEU A 162 -24.28 -6.44 2.17
CA LEU A 162 -23.25 -5.93 1.25
C LEU A 162 -23.75 -5.95 -0.20
N TYR A 163 -24.30 -7.09 -0.65
CA TYR A 163 -24.79 -7.23 -2.02
C TYR A 163 -25.99 -6.32 -2.30
N SER A 164 -26.93 -6.24 -1.35
CA SER A 164 -28.15 -5.43 -1.51
C SER A 164 -27.86 -3.93 -1.45
N SER A 165 -26.84 -3.54 -0.70
CA SER A 165 -26.48 -2.13 -0.55
C SER A 165 -25.53 -1.65 -1.63
N ALA A 166 -24.90 -2.53 -2.42
CA ALA A 166 -23.96 -2.16 -3.47
C ALA A 166 -24.52 -1.12 -4.47
N SER A 167 -25.79 -1.25 -4.85
CA SER A 167 -26.48 -0.30 -5.73
C SER A 167 -26.80 1.03 -5.02
N ALA A 168 -27.14 0.97 -3.73
CA ALA A 168 -27.29 2.17 -2.91
C ALA A 168 -25.94 2.87 -2.70
N TRP A 169 -24.84 2.12 -2.60
CA TRP A 169 -23.51 2.66 -2.34
C TRP A 169 -22.97 3.49 -3.50
N ALA A 170 -23.32 3.14 -4.73
CA ALA A 170 -23.01 3.95 -5.90
C ALA A 170 -23.76 5.30 -5.90
N ALA A 171 -24.88 5.40 -5.18
CA ALA A 171 -25.73 6.60 -5.11
C ALA A 171 -25.48 7.46 -3.87
N THR A 172 -24.99 6.88 -2.76
CA THR A 172 -24.58 7.64 -1.57
C THR A 172 -23.13 8.07 -1.65
N TRP A 173 -22.85 9.31 -1.25
CA TRP A 173 -21.49 9.81 -1.11
C TRP A 173 -20.80 9.04 0.03
N TRP A 174 -19.93 8.08 -0.31
CA TRP A 174 -19.03 7.52 0.69
C TRP A 174 -17.87 8.50 0.87
N PRO A 175 -17.58 8.92 2.10
CA PRO A 175 -16.41 9.74 2.37
C PRO A 175 -15.14 9.04 1.87
N ALA A 176 -14.33 9.84 1.20
CA ALA A 176 -13.14 9.42 0.48
C ALA A 176 -12.04 8.99 1.43
N ALA A 177 -11.59 7.75 1.27
CA ALA A 177 -10.41 7.18 1.92
C ALA A 177 -10.45 7.19 3.47
N PRO A 178 -9.61 6.37 4.13
CA PRO A 178 -9.34 6.58 5.56
C PRO A 178 -8.89 8.04 5.78
N SER A 179 -9.42 8.70 6.81
CA SER A 179 -9.05 10.08 7.11
C SER A 179 -7.55 10.18 7.40
N THR A 180 -6.97 11.37 7.25
CA THR A 180 -5.56 11.60 7.63
C THR A 180 -5.29 11.27 9.10
N ALA A 181 -6.28 11.43 9.97
CA ALA A 181 -6.24 11.00 11.37
C ALA A 181 -6.19 9.46 11.50
N ASP A 182 -7.02 8.75 10.74
CA ASP A 182 -7.01 7.28 10.71
C ASP A 182 -5.66 6.75 10.25
N LEU A 183 -5.12 7.32 9.16
CA LEU A 183 -3.81 6.97 8.64
C LEU A 183 -2.68 7.28 9.64
N ARG A 184 -2.74 8.41 10.37
CA ARG A 184 -1.76 8.74 11.42
C ARG A 184 -1.83 7.77 12.60
N SER A 185 -3.02 7.27 12.94
CA SER A 185 -3.21 6.30 14.04
C SER A 185 -2.69 4.90 13.71
N MET A 186 -2.55 4.56 12.41
CA MET A 186 -2.05 3.26 11.98
C MET A 186 -0.62 3.01 12.48
N TYR A 187 -0.28 1.73 12.60
CA TYR A 187 1.02 1.26 13.09
C TYR A 187 1.42 1.83 14.46
N GLN A 188 0.46 1.81 15.40
CA GLN A 188 0.67 2.28 16.78
C GLN A 188 0.98 3.79 16.83
N GLY A 189 0.32 4.60 15.99
CA GLY A 189 0.52 6.04 15.93
C GLY A 189 1.78 6.50 15.21
N ARG A 190 2.49 5.59 14.53
CA ARG A 190 3.70 5.94 13.74
C ARG A 190 3.36 6.50 12.36
N GLY A 191 2.10 6.42 11.96
CA GLY A 191 1.64 6.84 10.65
C GLY A 191 2.01 5.89 9.52
N VAL A 192 1.60 6.27 8.31
CA VAL A 192 1.79 5.50 7.09
C VAL A 192 2.60 6.28 6.06
N ILE A 193 3.20 5.55 5.13
CA ILE A 193 3.59 6.07 3.82
C ILE A 193 2.74 5.39 2.75
N ILE A 194 2.38 6.12 1.70
CA ILE A 194 1.77 5.55 0.51
C ILE A 194 2.89 4.96 -0.34
N LEU A 195 2.80 3.68 -0.69
CA LEU A 195 3.78 3.07 -1.57
C LEU A 195 3.47 3.51 -3.02
N PRO A 196 4.45 4.03 -3.76
CA PRO A 196 4.24 4.42 -5.15
C PRO A 196 3.92 3.18 -5.99
N ALA A 197 3.17 3.34 -7.08
CA ALA A 197 2.82 2.25 -8.00
C ALA A 197 4.01 1.63 -8.75
N ASN A 198 5.24 2.13 -8.52
CA ASN A 198 6.51 1.62 -9.04
C ASN A 198 7.37 1.09 -7.88
N ILE A 199 6.85 0.07 -7.19
CA ILE A 199 7.46 -0.56 -6.01
C ILE A 199 8.75 -1.30 -6.41
N THR A 200 8.87 -1.74 -7.67
CA THR A 200 10.01 -2.49 -8.16
C THR A 200 10.80 -1.77 -9.26
N VAL A 201 11.77 -0.94 -8.85
CA VAL A 201 12.96 -0.59 -9.67
C VAL A 201 14.15 -0.58 -8.71
N PRO A 202 15.24 -1.35 -8.98
CA PRO A 202 15.93 -1.36 -10.27
C PRO A 202 15.98 -2.73 -10.95
N THR A 203 15.35 -2.80 -12.13
CA THR A 203 15.85 -3.69 -13.18
C THR A 203 17.17 -3.11 -13.65
N SER A 204 18.27 -3.62 -13.09
CA SER A 204 19.47 -3.80 -13.90
C SER A 204 19.08 -4.68 -15.09
N GLY A 205 19.02 -4.10 -16.29
CA GLY A 205 18.93 -4.87 -17.54
C GLY A 205 17.71 -4.62 -18.41
N ALA A 206 17.64 -3.43 -19.02
CA ALA A 206 17.19 -3.26 -20.40
C ALA A 206 17.79 -1.94 -20.90
N ASN A 207 18.75 -2.03 -21.84
CA ASN A 207 19.60 -0.97 -22.40
C ASN A 207 20.91 -0.70 -21.64
N ALA A 208 21.81 -1.68 -21.65
CA ALA A 208 23.24 -1.39 -21.72
C ALA A 208 23.88 -2.45 -22.61
N ALA A 209 24.65 -1.98 -23.58
CA ALA A 209 25.42 -2.77 -24.52
C ALA A 209 26.17 -3.91 -23.81
N THR A 210 26.32 -5.02 -24.54
CA THR A 210 27.32 -6.06 -24.30
C THR A 210 28.61 -5.46 -23.75
N PRO A 211 29.12 -5.90 -22.59
CA PRO A 211 30.49 -5.57 -22.22
C PRO A 211 31.44 -6.19 -23.26
N PRO A 212 32.53 -5.51 -23.64
CA PRO A 212 33.49 -6.10 -24.58
C PRO A 212 34.07 -7.39 -24.00
N SER A 213 34.15 -8.43 -24.84
CA SER A 213 34.89 -9.64 -24.54
C SER A 213 36.37 -9.30 -24.38
N TYR A 214 36.97 -9.66 -23.25
CA TYR A 214 38.40 -9.47 -22.98
C TYR A 214 39.06 -10.84 -22.87
N ASP A 215 39.11 -11.56 -23.99
CA ASP A 215 39.70 -12.90 -24.12
C ASP A 215 41.16 -12.87 -24.60
N GLU A 216 41.87 -11.75 -24.47
CA GLU A 216 43.27 -11.64 -24.92
C GLU A 216 44.17 -10.91 -23.92
N LEU A 217 44.46 -11.54 -22.77
CA LEU A 217 45.74 -11.37 -22.07
C LEU A 217 46.09 -12.64 -21.29
N ALA A 218 46.33 -13.73 -22.02
CA ALA A 218 47.17 -14.81 -21.52
C ALA A 218 48.65 -14.38 -21.67
N LEU A 219 49.23 -13.80 -20.61
CA LEU A 219 50.69 -13.83 -20.42
C LEU A 219 50.98 -14.19 -18.96
N SER A 220 51.53 -15.38 -18.81
CA SER A 220 52.06 -15.98 -17.59
C SER A 220 53.05 -15.07 -16.86
N ALA A 221 52.88 -14.93 -15.55
CA ALA A 221 53.98 -14.66 -14.62
C ALA A 221 53.64 -15.23 -13.22
N PRO A 222 54.59 -15.86 -12.51
CA PRO A 222 54.33 -16.60 -11.28
C PRO A 222 54.04 -15.70 -10.09
N SER A 223 53.14 -16.15 -9.22
CA SER A 223 52.73 -15.49 -7.98
C SER A 223 53.91 -15.26 -7.01
N PRO A 224 54.19 -14.03 -6.55
CA PRO A 224 55.14 -13.79 -5.46
C PRO A 224 54.54 -14.14 -4.09
N PRO A 225 55.37 -14.46 -3.06
CA PRO A 225 54.90 -15.00 -1.78
C PRO A 225 54.22 -13.96 -0.89
N ARG A 226 53.25 -14.43 -0.08
CA ARG A 226 52.48 -13.64 0.90
C ARG A 226 53.39 -13.02 1.98
N PRO A 227 53.23 -11.72 2.32
CA PRO A 227 53.81 -11.16 3.52
C PRO A 227 52.95 -11.48 4.78
N PRO A 228 53.56 -11.53 5.99
CA PRO A 228 52.92 -11.93 7.24
C PRO A 228 51.99 -10.83 7.83
N PRO A 229 51.11 -11.19 8.79
CA PRO A 229 50.12 -10.27 9.34
C PRO A 229 50.76 -9.21 10.26
N SER A 230 50.63 -7.93 9.89
CA SER A 230 51.08 -6.81 10.73
C SER A 230 50.10 -6.54 11.88
N LYS A 231 50.61 -6.64 13.11
CA LYS A 231 50.01 -6.07 14.31
C LYS A 231 50.12 -4.54 14.31
N GLN A 232 49.12 -3.91 14.93
CA GLN A 232 49.06 -2.53 15.46
C GLN A 232 49.06 -1.35 14.47
N ARG A 233 47.95 -0.60 14.49
CA ARG A 233 47.95 0.77 15.02
C ARG A 233 46.57 1.11 15.60
N ARG A 234 46.57 1.39 16.91
CA ARG A 234 45.43 1.93 17.67
C ARG A 234 45.29 3.39 17.23
N GLY A 235 44.28 3.68 16.41
CA GLY A 235 43.94 5.04 16.00
C GLY A 235 43.25 5.77 17.14
N GLU A 236 44.03 6.50 17.93
CA GLU A 236 43.55 7.65 18.68
C GLU A 236 43.27 8.78 17.68
N ASP A 237 42.01 9.21 17.66
CA ASP A 237 41.43 10.47 17.12
C ASP A 237 40.16 10.24 16.28
N ASN A 238 39.14 9.62 16.89
CA ASN A 238 37.84 9.32 16.28
C ASN A 238 36.66 10.03 16.97
N GLY A 239 36.93 10.85 17.98
CA GLY A 239 35.90 11.59 18.73
C GLY A 239 35.44 12.83 17.98
N HIS A 240 36.40 13.62 17.48
CA HIS A 240 36.11 14.91 16.87
C HIS A 240 35.40 14.76 15.52
N THR A 241 35.85 13.83 14.68
CA THR A 241 35.22 13.51 13.39
C THR A 241 33.80 12.97 13.56
N ARG A 242 33.55 12.15 14.60
CA ARG A 242 32.20 11.69 14.91
C ARG A 242 31.29 12.84 15.35
N GLN A 243 31.78 13.73 16.21
CA GLN A 243 31.01 14.89 16.66
C GLN A 243 30.64 15.81 15.50
N LEU A 244 31.60 16.10 14.61
CA LEU A 244 31.41 16.96 13.44
C LEU A 244 30.37 16.38 12.46
N VAL A 245 30.40 15.05 12.23
CA VAL A 245 29.39 14.36 11.42
C VAL A 245 28.01 14.40 12.08
N THR A 246 27.95 14.29 13.41
CA THR A 246 26.68 14.32 14.16
C THR A 246 26.06 15.72 14.12
N ASP A 247 26.88 16.77 14.27
CA ASP A 247 26.43 18.15 14.21
C ASP A 247 25.95 18.54 12.81
N MET A 248 26.65 18.09 11.76
CA MET A 248 26.21 18.25 10.37
C MET A 248 24.85 17.58 10.11
N LEU A 249 24.69 16.33 10.56
CA LEU A 249 23.44 15.58 10.36
C LEU A 249 22.26 16.24 11.10
N THR A 250 22.53 16.81 12.27
CA THR A 250 21.52 17.50 13.08
C THR A 250 21.08 18.80 12.41
N ARG A 251 22.03 19.54 11.82
CA ARG A 251 21.76 20.77 11.06
C ARG A 251 20.93 20.51 9.81
N GLU A 252 21.29 19.50 9.01
CA GLU A 252 20.51 19.14 7.81
C GLU A 252 19.10 18.66 8.16
N LYS A 253 18.94 17.87 9.24
CA LYS A 253 17.62 17.46 9.72
C LYS A 253 16.73 18.64 10.11
N GLY A 254 17.29 19.69 10.69
CA GLY A 254 16.56 20.92 11.02
C GLY A 254 16.05 21.62 9.76
N VAL A 255 16.94 21.83 8.78
CA VAL A 255 16.59 22.47 7.50
C VAL A 255 15.52 21.68 6.75
N LEU A 256 15.61 20.35 6.74
CA LEU A 256 14.62 19.49 6.07
C LEU A 256 13.27 19.55 6.78
N ARG A 257 13.25 19.56 8.12
CA ARG A 257 12.03 19.69 8.93
C ARG A 257 11.34 21.03 8.67
N ASP A 258 12.10 22.12 8.61
CA ASP A 258 11.56 23.45 8.35
C ASP A 258 11.02 23.57 6.92
N LYS A 259 11.68 22.93 5.95
CA LYS A 259 11.22 22.90 4.55
C LYS A 259 9.93 22.09 4.40
N ILE A 260 9.84 20.92 5.05
CA ILE A 260 8.62 20.10 5.09
C ILE A 260 7.48 20.85 5.79
N ALA A 261 7.75 21.50 6.92
CA ALA A 261 6.74 22.31 7.61
C ALA A 261 6.22 23.44 6.72
N LYS A 262 7.11 24.11 5.98
CA LYS A 262 6.76 25.20 5.07
C LYS A 262 5.97 24.72 3.85
N GLU A 263 6.29 23.56 3.28
CA GLU A 263 5.49 22.95 2.20
C GLU A 263 4.12 22.48 2.71
N LEU A 264 4.04 21.86 3.88
CA LEU A 264 2.75 21.46 4.48
C LEU A 264 1.84 22.66 4.77
N LEU A 265 2.41 23.75 5.28
CA LEU A 265 1.69 25.02 5.47
C LEU A 265 1.23 25.63 4.13
N SER A 266 2.02 25.47 3.07
CA SER A 266 1.68 25.93 1.72
C SER A 266 0.54 25.11 1.11
N ASP A 267 0.55 23.80 1.28
CA ASP A 267 -0.49 22.89 0.79
C ASP A 267 -1.80 23.13 1.53
N ASP A 268 -1.76 23.29 2.86
CA ASP A 268 -2.96 23.59 3.66
C ASP A 268 -3.56 24.95 3.25
N ALA A 269 -2.72 25.95 3.00
CA ALA A 269 -3.17 27.25 2.48
C ALA A 269 -3.76 27.15 1.06
N PHE A 270 -3.23 26.26 0.21
CA PHE A 270 -3.76 26.00 -1.12
C PHE A 270 -5.13 25.30 -1.05
N TYR A 271 -5.25 24.24 -0.25
CA TYR A 271 -6.51 23.52 -0.06
C TYR A 271 -7.60 24.42 0.53
N ASN A 272 -7.27 25.26 1.51
CA ASN A 272 -8.22 26.22 2.08
C ASN A 272 -8.70 27.23 1.04
N ARG A 273 -7.82 27.74 0.15
CA ARG A 273 -8.26 28.63 -0.96
C ARG A 273 -9.17 27.94 -1.96
N VAL A 274 -8.89 26.68 -2.29
CA VAL A 274 -9.73 25.89 -3.21
C VAL A 274 -11.09 25.59 -2.60
N LEU A 275 -11.14 25.30 -1.30
CA LEU A 275 -12.38 25.07 -0.55
C LEU A 275 -13.21 26.35 -0.47
N GLU A 276 -12.62 27.49 -0.12
CA GLU A 276 -13.32 28.78 -0.10
C GLU A 276 -13.86 29.14 -1.48
N SER A 277 -13.06 28.97 -2.54
CA SER A 277 -13.49 29.24 -3.92
C SER A 277 -14.62 28.32 -4.42
N ARG A 278 -14.79 27.14 -3.81
CA ARG A 278 -15.91 26.23 -4.08
C ARG A 278 -17.13 26.58 -3.23
N TRP A 279 -16.91 27.00 -1.99
CA TRP A 279 -17.98 27.46 -1.10
C TRP A 279 -18.66 28.74 -1.59
N GLU A 280 -17.89 29.69 -2.13
CA GLU A 280 -18.42 30.92 -2.73
C GLU A 280 -19.35 30.61 -3.91
N ARG A 281 -18.91 29.71 -4.81
CA ARG A 281 -19.70 29.27 -5.97
C ARG A 281 -20.97 28.54 -5.56
N LEU A 282 -20.93 27.72 -4.50
CA LEU A 282 -22.12 27.07 -3.96
C LEU A 282 -23.10 28.09 -3.36
N ARG A 283 -22.60 29.13 -2.67
CA ARG A 283 -23.46 30.21 -2.17
C ARG A 283 -24.13 30.99 -3.30
N GLU A 284 -23.41 31.31 -4.37
CA GLU A 284 -23.99 31.99 -5.53
C GLU A 284 -25.09 31.16 -6.19
N LEU A 285 -24.84 29.86 -6.41
CA LEU A 285 -25.84 28.95 -6.99
C LEU A 285 -27.10 28.82 -6.11
N ILE A 286 -26.92 28.74 -4.79
CA ILE A 286 -28.05 28.69 -3.85
C ILE A 286 -28.80 30.04 -3.84
N ALA A 287 -28.09 31.16 -3.91
CA ALA A 287 -28.71 32.48 -3.94
C ALA A 287 -29.50 32.75 -5.22
N ASP A 288 -29.03 32.22 -6.36
CA ASP A 288 -29.73 32.32 -7.64
C ASP A 288 -30.96 31.40 -7.69
N GLU A 289 -30.86 30.18 -7.14
CA GLU A 289 -32.00 29.26 -7.04
C GLU A 289 -33.12 29.80 -6.12
N VAL A 290 -32.77 30.54 -5.07
CA VAL A 290 -33.74 31.15 -4.14
C VAL A 290 -34.39 32.42 -4.73
N ARG A 291 -33.80 33.02 -5.77
CA ARG A 291 -34.39 34.18 -6.47
C ARG A 291 -35.26 33.82 -7.67
N ALA A 292 -35.16 32.60 -8.19
CA ALA A 292 -35.99 32.08 -9.27
C ALA A 292 -37.36 31.61 -8.76
#